data_AF-A0A929NW34-F1
#
_entry.id   AF-A0A929NW34-F1
#
_cell.length_a   1.000
_cell.length_b   1.000
_cell.length_c   1.000
_cell.angle_alpha   90.00
_cell.angle_beta   90.00
_cell.angle_gamma   90.00
#
_symmetry.space_group_name_H-M   'P 1'
#
loop_
_entity.id
_entity.type
_entity.pdbx_description
1 polymer ?
#
loop_
_entity_poly.entity_id
_entity_poly.type
_entity_poly.pdbx_seq_one_letter_code
_entity_poly.pdbx_strand_id
1 'polypeptide(L)'
;MLDNIVVVFQSTPWFFYSSVLFFGLCVGSFLNVVAYRLPAMMERDWKVECHQFLEMEPPEFEDKLVALNLATPASACPNCGHKLRPWENIPVISYLFLRARCSSCSENISIQYPVVELITGITSLYVAFAFGVTIQTLAALFFTWVLIALTLIDLKKQLLPDDITLPLLWSGILLSFFNVFTDLTSSVIGAMAGYMILWSIYQLFKLLTKKEGMGFGDFKLLAALGAWAGY
;
A
#
# COMPACT_ATOMS: atom_id res chain seq x y z
N MET A 1 5.85 1.47 -29.61
CA MET A 1 6.79 1.76 -28.49
C MET A 1 6.68 0.67 -27.41
N LEU A 2 5.48 0.35 -26.94
CA LEU A 2 5.25 -0.74 -25.97
C LEU A 2 5.69 -2.12 -26.47
N ASP A 3 5.42 -2.48 -27.72
CA ASP A 3 5.82 -3.78 -28.28
C ASP A 3 7.34 -3.97 -28.29
N ASN A 4 8.09 -2.91 -28.59
CA ASN A 4 9.55 -2.94 -28.56
C ASN A 4 10.09 -3.19 -27.14
N ILE A 5 9.42 -2.65 -26.11
CA ILE A 5 9.82 -2.86 -24.71
C ILE A 5 9.55 -4.31 -24.30
N VAL A 6 8.40 -4.87 -24.68
CA VAL A 6 8.05 -6.27 -24.41
C VAL A 6 9.08 -7.21 -25.05
N VAL A 7 9.47 -6.97 -26.29
CA VAL A 7 10.49 -7.77 -27.01
C VAL A 7 11.85 -7.68 -26.32
N VAL A 8 12.26 -6.49 -25.86
CA VAL A 8 13.52 -6.33 -25.11
C VAL A 8 13.48 -7.11 -23.80
N PHE A 9 12.41 -7.00 -23.01
CA PHE A 9 12.30 -7.73 -21.74
C PHE A 9 12.22 -9.24 -21.92
N GLN A 10 11.59 -9.72 -22.99
CA GLN A 10 11.54 -11.16 -23.30
C GLN A 10 12.89 -11.70 -23.77
N SER A 11 13.65 -10.91 -24.55
CA SER A 11 14.97 -11.32 -25.05
C SER A 11 16.10 -11.16 -24.03
N THR A 12 15.92 -10.32 -23.00
CA THR A 12 16.94 -10.05 -21.97
C THR A 12 16.39 -10.24 -20.55
N PRO A 13 16.30 -11.50 -20.05
CA PRO A 13 15.71 -11.78 -18.75
C PRO A 13 16.36 -11.06 -17.58
N TRP A 14 17.70 -10.93 -17.57
CA TRP A 14 18.42 -10.23 -16.50
C TRP A 14 18.03 -8.76 -16.41
N PHE A 15 17.78 -8.10 -17.55
CA PHE A 15 17.37 -6.70 -17.60
C PHE A 15 15.94 -6.52 -17.10
N PHE A 16 15.03 -7.43 -17.46
CA PHE A 16 13.66 -7.46 -16.94
C PHE A 16 13.62 -7.61 -15.41
N TYR A 17 14.25 -8.65 -14.86
CA TYR A 17 14.23 -8.89 -13.41
C TYR A 17 14.92 -7.76 -12.63
N SER A 18 16.05 -7.25 -13.12
CA SER A 18 16.74 -6.12 -12.47
C SER A 18 15.89 -4.85 -12.47
N SER A 19 15.17 -4.59 -13.56
CA SER A 19 14.26 -3.45 -13.67
C SER A 19 13.08 -3.58 -12.69
N VAL A 20 12.46 -4.76 -12.60
CA VAL A 20 11.36 -5.02 -11.66
C VAL A 20 11.84 -4.91 -10.21
N LEU A 21 13.01 -5.46 -9.88
CA LEU A 21 13.59 -5.34 -8.54
C LEU A 21 13.78 -3.87 -8.17
N PHE A 22 14.49 -3.11 -9.02
CA PHE A 22 14.78 -1.71 -8.76
C PHE A 22 13.48 -0.89 -8.61
N PHE A 23 12.51 -1.11 -9.50
CA PHE A 23 11.23 -0.43 -9.40
C PHE A 23 10.47 -0.82 -8.12
N GLY A 24 10.45 -2.10 -7.75
CA GLY A 24 9.85 -2.59 -6.52
C GLY A 24 10.49 -1.98 -5.26
N LEU A 25 11.82 -1.81 -5.24
CA LEU A 25 12.52 -1.12 -4.16
C LEU A 25 12.08 0.35 -4.05
N CYS A 26 11.98 1.06 -5.20
CA CYS A 26 11.52 2.44 -5.26
C CYS A 26 10.07 2.59 -4.77
N VAL A 27 9.19 1.68 -5.21
CA VAL A 27 7.81 1.65 -4.73
C VAL A 27 7.77 1.37 -3.23
N GLY A 28 8.55 0.43 -2.72
CA GLY A 28 8.63 0.16 -1.27
C GLY A 28 9.03 1.39 -0.44
N SER A 29 9.93 2.23 -0.97
CA SER A 29 10.28 3.51 -0.34
C SER A 29 9.08 4.46 -0.28
N PHE A 30 8.30 4.54 -1.36
CA PHE A 30 7.06 5.29 -1.41
C PHE A 30 5.97 4.71 -0.48
N LEU A 31 5.86 3.38 -0.36
CA LEU A 31 4.88 2.74 0.53
C LEU A 31 5.10 3.10 2.01
N ASN A 32 6.35 3.31 2.45
CA ASN A 32 6.62 3.86 3.78
C ASN A 32 5.99 5.24 3.98
N VAL A 33 6.02 6.09 2.94
CA VAL A 33 5.39 7.42 2.96
C VAL A 33 3.88 7.29 3.04
N VAL A 34 3.27 6.43 2.21
CA VAL A 34 1.82 6.18 2.22
C VAL A 34 1.37 5.69 3.59
N ALA A 35 2.06 4.67 4.13
CA ALA A 35 1.69 4.05 5.41
C ALA A 35 1.80 5.01 6.61
N TYR A 36 2.62 6.05 6.50
CA TYR A 36 2.73 7.08 7.53
C TYR A 36 1.75 8.23 7.32
N ARG A 37 1.66 8.77 6.09
CA ARG A 37 0.94 10.02 5.81
C ARG A 37 -0.55 9.82 5.65
N LEU A 38 -1.00 8.75 5.00
CA LEU A 38 -2.43 8.56 4.73
C LEU A 38 -3.25 8.49 6.02
N PRO A 39 -2.89 7.68 7.05
CA PRO A 39 -3.65 7.66 8.30
C PRO A 39 -3.61 9.00 9.03
N ALA A 40 -2.48 9.72 8.98
CA ALA A 40 -2.36 11.03 9.62
C ALA A 40 -3.26 12.09 8.95
N MET A 41 -3.38 12.04 7.62
CA MET A 41 -4.31 12.90 6.88
C MET A 41 -5.76 12.58 7.23
N MET A 42 -6.12 11.30 7.27
CA MET A 42 -7.48 10.86 7.63
C MET A 42 -7.84 11.27 9.06
N GLU A 43 -6.95 11.06 10.03
CA GLU A 43 -7.16 11.48 11.43
C GLU A 43 -7.35 12.99 11.57
N ARG A 44 -6.63 13.79 10.77
CA ARG A 44 -6.81 15.24 10.71
C ARG A 44 -8.18 15.59 10.15
N ASP A 45 -8.56 14.99 9.02
CA ASP A 45 -9.80 15.30 8.33
C ASP A 45 -11.02 14.91 9.18
N TRP A 46 -10.99 13.75 9.86
CA TRP A 46 -12.03 13.34 10.82
C TRP A 46 -12.18 14.32 11.99
N LYS A 47 -11.07 14.86 12.53
CA LYS A 47 -11.15 15.86 13.60
C LYS A 47 -11.83 17.15 13.11
N VAL A 48 -11.50 17.59 11.90
CA VAL A 48 -12.15 18.75 11.29
C VAL A 48 -13.65 18.51 11.13
N GLU A 49 -14.04 17.35 10.59
CA GLU A 49 -15.45 16.97 10.41
C GLU A 49 -16.21 16.91 11.73
N CYS A 50 -15.62 16.34 12.79
CA CYS A 50 -16.25 16.30 14.12
C CYS A 50 -16.47 17.70 14.70
N HIS A 51 -15.49 18.59 14.60
CA HIS A 51 -15.63 19.97 15.09
C HIS A 51 -16.69 20.74 14.29
N GLN A 52 -16.71 20.56 12.97
CA GLN A 52 -17.74 21.14 12.11
C GLN A 52 -19.13 20.63 12.48
N PHE A 53 -19.28 19.32 12.71
CA PHE A 53 -20.56 18.71 13.08
C PHE A 53 -21.06 19.13 14.46
N LEU A 54 -20.16 19.33 15.41
CA LEU A 54 -20.47 19.76 16.78
C LEU A 54 -20.56 21.29 16.94
N GLU A 55 -20.45 22.05 15.84
CA GLU A 55 -20.43 23.52 15.83
C GLU A 55 -19.35 24.12 16.76
N MET A 56 -18.21 23.44 16.88
CA MET A 56 -17.06 23.87 17.67
C MET A 56 -16.11 24.70 16.81
N GLU A 57 -15.26 25.50 17.45
CA GLU A 57 -14.16 26.18 16.77
C GLU A 57 -13.23 25.16 16.08
N PRO A 58 -12.66 25.48 14.90
CA PRO A 58 -11.79 24.56 14.19
C PRO A 58 -10.60 24.09 15.05
N PRO A 59 -10.22 22.81 14.98
CA PRO A 59 -9.07 22.33 15.73
C PRO A 59 -7.78 22.99 15.22
N GLU A 60 -6.95 23.48 16.13
CA GLU A 60 -5.62 23.97 15.81
C GLU A 60 -4.67 22.80 15.58
N PHE A 61 -3.97 22.81 14.44
CA PHE A 61 -2.95 21.84 14.09
C PHE A 61 -1.61 22.53 13.91
N GLU A 62 -0.52 21.80 14.14
CA GLU A 62 0.81 22.25 13.73
C GLU A 62 0.85 22.48 12.21
N ASP A 63 1.50 23.55 11.74
CA ASP A 63 1.64 23.90 10.32
C ASP A 63 2.11 22.72 9.45
N LYS A 64 2.96 21.85 10.02
CA LYS A 64 3.47 20.65 9.35
C LYS A 64 2.38 19.64 9.02
N LEU A 65 1.39 19.47 9.91
CA LEU A 65 0.25 18.57 9.69
C LEU A 65 -0.79 19.18 8.73
N VAL A 66 -0.94 20.50 8.75
CA VAL A 66 -1.81 21.23 7.81
C VAL A 66 -1.28 21.07 6.38
N ALA A 67 0.02 21.26 6.17
CA ALA A 67 0.65 21.14 4.84
C ALA A 67 0.88 19.68 4.38
N LEU A 68 0.58 18.69 5.23
CA LEU A 68 0.84 17.29 4.95
C LEU A 68 -0.14 16.74 3.91
N ASN A 69 0.41 16.26 2.79
CA ASN A 69 -0.27 15.39 1.84
C ASN A 69 0.69 14.27 1.37
N LEU A 70 0.23 13.40 0.46
CA LEU A 70 1.05 12.28 -0.03
C LEU A 70 2.33 12.73 -0.76
N ALA A 71 2.31 13.88 -1.45
CA ALA A 71 3.42 14.39 -2.26
C ALA A 71 4.32 15.39 -1.50
N THR A 72 3.75 16.17 -0.58
CA THR A 72 4.41 17.26 0.13
C THR A 72 4.19 17.17 1.64
N PRO A 73 5.16 17.60 2.46
CA PRO A 73 6.50 18.08 2.10
C PRO A 73 7.41 16.95 1.62
N ALA A 74 8.61 17.29 1.11
CA ALA A 74 9.64 16.30 0.81
C ALA A 74 10.06 15.53 2.08
N SER A 75 10.54 14.30 1.93
CA SER A 75 11.05 13.51 3.05
C SER A 75 12.18 14.27 3.76
N ALA A 76 12.11 14.32 5.09
CA ALA A 76 13.07 15.05 5.92
C ALA A 76 13.42 14.24 7.18
N CYS A 77 14.60 14.50 7.74
CA CYS A 77 15.01 13.91 8.99
C CYS A 77 14.11 14.43 10.14
N PRO A 78 13.53 13.56 10.99
CA PRO A 78 12.65 13.99 12.08
C PRO A 78 13.39 14.76 13.18
N ASN A 79 14.70 14.53 13.36
CA ASN A 79 15.49 15.18 14.40
C ASN A 79 15.97 16.58 13.97
N CYS A 80 16.63 16.70 12.81
CA CYS A 80 17.22 17.98 12.38
C CYS A 80 16.44 18.73 11.29
N GLY A 81 15.39 18.14 10.72
CA GLY A 81 14.62 18.76 9.63
C GLY A 81 15.36 18.83 8.28
N HIS A 82 16.55 18.23 8.16
CA HIS A 82 17.29 18.16 6.90
C HIS A 82 16.43 17.52 5.80
N LYS A 83 16.23 18.24 4.70
CA LYS A 83 15.51 17.74 3.53
C LYS A 83 16.39 16.74 2.78
N LEU A 84 15.91 15.51 2.66
CA LEU A 84 16.65 14.44 2.01
C LEU A 84 16.83 14.75 0.53
N ARG A 85 18.07 14.64 0.06
CA ARG A 85 18.40 14.78 -1.36
C ARG A 85 18.00 13.51 -2.12
N PRO A 86 17.76 13.56 -3.44
CA PRO A 86 17.31 12.39 -4.20
C PRO A 86 18.22 11.16 -4.05
N TRP A 87 19.54 11.34 -3.97
CA TRP A 87 20.48 10.22 -3.77
C TRP A 87 20.48 9.66 -2.34
N GLU A 88 20.06 10.45 -1.35
CA GLU A 88 19.84 9.97 0.03
C GLU A 88 18.55 9.16 0.15
N ASN A 89 17.69 9.22 -0.88
CA ASN A 89 16.43 8.51 -0.98
C ASN A 89 16.49 7.31 -1.95
N ILE A 90 17.69 6.90 -2.41
CA ILE A 90 17.86 5.69 -3.24
C ILE A 90 17.63 4.47 -2.33
N PRO A 91 16.58 3.66 -2.56
CA PRO A 91 16.19 2.57 -1.68
C PRO A 91 17.34 1.61 -1.38
N VAL A 92 17.45 1.18 -0.12
CA VAL A 92 18.44 0.23 0.44
C VAL A 92 19.90 0.72 0.35
N ILE A 93 20.31 1.18 -0.83
CA ILE A 93 21.66 1.65 -1.16
C ILE A 93 22.01 2.87 -0.31
N SER A 94 21.13 3.88 -0.23
CA SER A 94 21.42 5.08 0.56
C SER A 94 21.56 4.74 2.04
N TYR A 95 20.74 3.83 2.57
CA TYR A 95 20.81 3.36 3.95
C TYR A 95 22.16 2.70 4.28
N LEU A 96 22.67 1.86 3.38
CA LEU A 96 23.97 1.19 3.53
C LEU A 96 25.13 2.20 3.45
N PHE A 97 25.11 3.12 2.47
CA PHE A 97 26.17 4.12 2.32
C PHE A 97 26.20 5.13 3.47
N LEU A 98 25.02 5.53 3.95
CA LEU A 98 24.86 6.42 5.11
C LEU A 98 25.08 5.69 6.45
N ARG A 99 25.35 4.38 6.42
CA ARG A 99 25.56 3.52 7.60
C ARG A 99 24.44 3.65 8.63
N ALA A 100 23.20 3.63 8.14
CA ALA A 100 21.98 3.79 8.93
C ALA A 100 21.88 5.12 9.69
N ARG A 101 22.56 6.19 9.26
CA ARG A 101 22.57 7.49 9.94
C ARG A 101 22.19 8.65 9.02
N CYS A 102 21.60 9.70 9.58
CA CYS A 102 21.37 10.93 8.83
C CYS A 102 22.71 11.57 8.44
N SER A 103 22.84 12.05 7.20
CA SER A 103 24.04 12.73 6.70
C SER A 103 24.36 14.04 7.42
N SER A 104 23.36 14.70 8.00
CA SER A 104 23.51 16.00 8.67
C SER A 104 23.69 15.87 10.18
N CYS A 105 22.80 15.16 10.88
CA CYS A 105 22.82 15.07 12.34
C CYS A 105 23.32 13.74 12.91
N SER A 106 23.67 12.77 12.06
CA SER A 106 24.09 11.41 12.46
C SER A 106 23.08 10.59 13.28
N GLU A 107 21.82 11.05 13.37
CA GLU A 107 20.72 10.31 14.00
C GLU A 107 20.46 8.98 13.29
N ASN A 108 20.09 7.94 14.03
CA ASN A 108 19.85 6.62 13.45
C ASN A 108 18.55 6.59 12.62
N ILE A 109 18.63 6.06 11.40
CA ILE A 109 17.49 5.82 10.53
C ILE A 109 16.89 4.45 10.90
N SER A 110 15.56 4.41 11.10
CA SER A 110 14.85 3.18 11.43
C SER A 110 15.08 2.08 10.39
N ILE A 111 15.28 0.85 10.86
CA ILE A 111 15.43 -0.34 10.00
C ILE A 111 14.15 -0.69 9.24
N GLN A 112 13.00 -0.15 9.65
CA GLN A 112 11.73 -0.36 8.97
C GLN A 112 11.80 0.07 7.50
N TYR A 113 12.46 1.19 7.18
CA TYR A 113 12.54 1.71 5.82
C TYR A 113 13.20 0.71 4.86
N PRO A 114 14.46 0.27 5.07
CA PRO A 114 15.10 -0.68 4.18
C PRO A 114 14.43 -2.06 4.19
N VAL A 115 13.81 -2.48 5.30
CA VAL A 115 13.08 -3.76 5.36
C VAL A 115 11.86 -3.74 4.43
N VAL A 116 11.05 -2.69 4.47
CA VAL A 116 9.88 -2.55 3.59
C VAL A 116 10.32 -2.46 2.12
N GLU A 117 11.37 -1.71 1.83
CA GLU A 117 11.95 -1.62 0.49
C GLU A 117 12.35 -3.01 -0.02
N LEU A 118 13.13 -3.77 0.77
CA LEU A 118 13.57 -5.12 0.42
C LEU A 118 12.40 -6.10 0.24
N ILE A 119 11.45 -6.11 1.17
CA ILE A 119 10.26 -6.97 1.06
C ILE A 119 9.51 -6.67 -0.23
N THR A 120 9.30 -5.38 -0.56
CA THR A 120 8.61 -4.97 -1.78
C THR A 120 9.38 -5.35 -3.04
N GLY A 121 10.71 -5.18 -3.04
CA GLY A 121 11.57 -5.61 -4.15
C GLY A 121 11.57 -7.12 -4.36
N ILE A 122 11.67 -7.91 -3.29
CA ILE A 122 11.71 -9.37 -3.33
C ILE A 122 10.35 -9.94 -3.78
N THR A 123 9.24 -9.45 -3.24
CA THR A 123 7.90 -9.90 -3.67
C THR A 123 7.63 -9.48 -5.12
N SER A 124 8.11 -8.31 -5.55
CA SER A 124 8.01 -7.89 -6.95
C SER A 124 8.78 -8.81 -7.88
N LEU A 125 9.98 -9.24 -7.49
CA LEU A 125 10.76 -10.25 -8.22
C LEU A 125 10.02 -11.58 -8.29
N TYR A 126 9.43 -12.03 -7.18
CA TYR A 126 8.66 -13.27 -7.14
C TYR A 126 7.48 -13.23 -8.12
N VAL A 127 6.74 -12.11 -8.15
CA VAL A 127 5.64 -11.89 -9.11
C VAL A 127 6.16 -11.93 -10.56
N ALA A 128 7.25 -11.24 -10.87
CA ALA A 128 7.85 -11.27 -12.19
C ALA A 128 8.36 -12.65 -12.60
N PHE A 129 8.83 -13.46 -11.65
CA PHE A 129 9.21 -14.85 -11.90
C PHE A 129 7.99 -15.72 -12.20
N ALA A 130 6.89 -15.54 -11.46
CA ALA A 130 5.68 -16.33 -11.62
C ALA A 130 4.93 -16.06 -12.95
N PHE A 131 4.84 -14.78 -13.36
CA PHE A 131 4.01 -14.36 -14.49
C PHE A 131 4.79 -13.89 -15.73
N GLY A 132 6.11 -13.70 -15.62
CA GLY A 132 6.96 -13.30 -16.75
C GLY A 132 6.67 -11.89 -17.28
N VAL A 133 6.87 -11.65 -18.58
CA VAL A 133 6.59 -10.35 -19.22
C VAL A 133 5.15 -10.33 -19.74
N THR A 134 4.20 -10.16 -18.83
CA THR A 134 2.76 -10.23 -19.13
C THR A 134 1.97 -9.12 -18.42
N ILE A 135 0.71 -8.93 -18.83
CA ILE A 135 -0.21 -7.99 -18.16
C ILE A 135 -0.55 -8.47 -16.74
N GLN A 136 -0.57 -9.79 -16.51
CA GLN A 136 -0.73 -10.40 -15.19
C GLN A 136 0.37 -9.92 -14.24
N THR A 137 1.62 -9.82 -14.70
CA THR A 137 2.71 -9.30 -13.87
C THR A 137 2.44 -7.88 -13.40
N LEU A 138 2.02 -6.98 -14.29
CA LEU A 138 1.72 -5.59 -13.92
C LEU A 138 0.57 -5.52 -12.92
N ALA A 139 -0.50 -6.27 -13.13
CA ALA A 139 -1.63 -6.31 -12.23
C ALA A 139 -1.28 -6.93 -10.86
N ALA A 140 -0.52 -8.03 -10.85
CA ALA A 140 -0.08 -8.70 -9.63
C ALA A 140 0.93 -7.84 -8.84
N LEU A 141 1.77 -7.05 -9.50
CA LEU A 141 2.64 -6.06 -8.85
C LEU A 141 1.81 -4.98 -8.15
N PHE A 142 0.82 -4.41 -8.85
CA PHE A 142 -0.11 -3.44 -8.26
C PHE A 142 -0.81 -4.02 -7.03
N PHE A 143 -1.40 -5.22 -7.16
CA PHE A 143 -2.06 -5.92 -6.06
C PHE A 143 -1.12 -6.14 -4.87
N THR A 144 0.09 -6.61 -5.12
CA THR A 144 1.11 -6.87 -4.09
C THR A 144 1.50 -5.60 -3.35
N TRP A 145 1.73 -4.49 -4.06
CA TRP A 145 2.10 -3.22 -3.44
C TRP A 145 0.96 -2.63 -2.61
N VAL A 146 -0.28 -2.76 -3.07
CA VAL A 146 -1.46 -2.35 -2.30
C VAL A 146 -1.57 -3.17 -1.01
N LEU A 147 -1.41 -4.50 -1.07
CA LEU A 147 -1.45 -5.33 0.13
C LEU A 147 -0.33 -4.99 1.11
N ILE A 148 0.89 -4.75 0.64
CA ILE A 148 2.00 -4.30 1.50
C ILE A 148 1.64 -2.98 2.18
N ALA A 149 1.07 -2.01 1.45
CA ALA A 149 0.64 -0.74 2.03
C ALA A 149 -0.40 -0.95 3.14
N LEU A 150 -1.43 -1.77 2.88
CA LEU A 150 -2.48 -2.09 3.84
C LEU A 150 -1.92 -2.78 5.08
N THR A 151 -1.02 -3.77 4.92
CA THR A 151 -0.36 -4.44 6.05
C THR A 151 0.44 -3.46 6.90
N LEU A 152 1.16 -2.51 6.28
CA LEU A 152 1.94 -1.52 7.04
C LEU A 152 1.06 -0.53 7.81
N ILE A 153 -0.08 -0.14 7.25
CA ILE A 153 -1.04 0.72 7.92
C ILE A 153 -1.69 -0.04 9.07
N ASP A 154 -2.14 -1.27 8.82
CA ASP A 154 -2.80 -2.11 9.81
C ASP A 154 -1.89 -2.40 11.02
N LEU A 155 -0.63 -2.76 10.77
CA LEU A 155 0.35 -3.00 11.86
C LEU A 155 0.59 -1.78 12.76
N LYS A 156 0.39 -0.56 12.25
CA LYS A 156 0.62 0.69 12.99
C LYS A 156 -0.63 1.28 13.63
N LYS A 157 -1.77 1.16 12.94
CA LYS A 157 -3.00 1.89 13.24
C LYS A 157 -4.25 1.00 13.32
N GLN A 158 -4.13 -0.30 13.05
CA GLN A 158 -5.23 -1.27 13.04
C GLN A 158 -6.42 -0.77 12.20
N LEU A 159 -6.09 -0.17 11.05
CA LEU A 159 -7.03 0.51 10.18
C LEU A 159 -6.78 0.07 8.73
N LEU A 160 -7.84 -0.22 8.00
CA LEU A 160 -7.81 -0.48 6.56
C LEU A 160 -8.59 0.64 5.84
N PRO A 161 -7.90 1.61 5.21
CA PRO A 161 -8.56 2.72 4.53
C PRO A 161 -9.44 2.27 3.36
N ASP A 162 -10.63 2.84 3.28
CA ASP A 162 -11.54 2.65 2.15
C ASP A 162 -10.94 3.18 0.84
N ASP A 163 -10.15 4.25 0.92
CA ASP A 163 -9.39 4.84 -0.20
C ASP A 163 -8.40 3.88 -0.84
N ILE A 164 -8.06 2.76 -0.19
CA ILE A 164 -7.19 1.71 -0.73
C ILE A 164 -7.98 0.43 -0.98
N THR A 165 -8.79 -0.02 -0.03
CA THR A 165 -9.49 -1.31 -0.11
C THR A 165 -10.57 -1.34 -1.20
N LEU A 166 -11.33 -0.25 -1.37
CA LEU A 166 -12.39 -0.20 -2.39
C LEU A 166 -11.82 -0.14 -3.82
N PRO A 167 -10.82 0.71 -4.13
CA PRO A 167 -10.16 0.65 -5.43
C PRO A 167 -9.53 -0.73 -5.73
N LEU A 168 -8.97 -1.40 -4.71
CA LEU A 168 -8.46 -2.76 -4.87
C LEU A 168 -9.57 -3.74 -5.27
N LEU A 169 -10.72 -3.69 -4.60
CA LEU A 169 -11.88 -4.52 -4.96
C LEU A 169 -12.35 -4.25 -6.39
N TRP A 170 -12.58 -3.00 -6.73
CA TRP A 170 -13.08 -2.62 -8.07
C TRP A 170 -12.09 -2.96 -9.18
N SER A 171 -10.79 -2.82 -8.93
CA SER A 171 -9.76 -3.21 -9.89
C SER A 171 -9.75 -4.72 -10.16
N GLY A 172 -10.02 -5.56 -9.16
CA GLY A 172 -10.15 -7.01 -9.34
C GLY A 172 -11.31 -7.38 -10.27
N ILE A 173 -12.48 -6.77 -10.02
CA ILE A 173 -13.66 -6.95 -10.87
C ILE A 173 -13.37 -6.45 -12.29
N LEU A 174 -12.74 -5.27 -12.42
CA LEU A 174 -12.37 -4.70 -13.72
C LEU A 174 -11.44 -5.61 -14.51
N LEU A 175 -10.39 -6.15 -13.89
CA LEU A 175 -9.45 -7.07 -14.54
C LEU A 175 -10.10 -8.40 -14.93
N SER A 176 -11.15 -8.80 -14.22
CA SER A 176 -11.90 -10.02 -14.52
C SER A 176 -12.75 -9.91 -15.78
N PHE A 177 -13.15 -8.70 -16.20
CA PHE A 177 -13.74 -8.48 -17.54
C PHE A 177 -12.78 -8.87 -18.67
N PHE A 178 -11.48 -8.76 -18.44
CA PHE A 178 -10.44 -9.10 -19.41
C PHE A 178 -9.84 -10.50 -19.17
N ASN A 179 -10.41 -11.30 -18.25
CA ASN A 179 -9.92 -12.62 -17.87
C ASN A 179 -8.42 -12.63 -17.51
N VAL A 180 -7.93 -11.59 -16.83
CA VAL A 180 -6.50 -11.48 -16.49
C VAL A 180 -6.08 -12.59 -15.51
N PHE A 181 -6.88 -12.83 -14.47
CA PHE A 181 -6.68 -13.90 -13.48
C PHE A 181 -7.87 -14.85 -13.37
N THR A 182 -9.09 -14.31 -13.40
CA THR A 182 -10.34 -15.05 -13.26
C THR A 182 -11.40 -14.44 -14.17
N ASP A 183 -12.49 -15.18 -14.43
CA ASP A 183 -13.66 -14.67 -15.13
C ASP A 183 -14.54 -13.78 -14.21
N LEU A 184 -15.40 -12.98 -14.83
CA LEU A 184 -16.27 -12.02 -14.13
C LEU A 184 -17.23 -12.70 -13.14
N THR A 185 -17.80 -13.86 -13.49
CA THR A 185 -18.75 -14.55 -12.62
C THR A 185 -18.05 -15.03 -11.37
N SER A 186 -16.89 -15.66 -11.51
CA SER A 186 -16.05 -16.10 -10.40
C SER A 186 -15.57 -14.93 -9.53
N SER A 187 -15.17 -13.82 -10.13
CA SER A 187 -14.77 -12.60 -9.40
C SER A 187 -15.90 -12.03 -8.53
N VAL A 188 -17.10 -11.86 -9.10
CA VAL A 188 -18.24 -11.29 -8.39
C VAL A 188 -18.70 -12.23 -7.26
N ILE A 189 -18.78 -13.53 -7.52
CA ILE A 189 -19.13 -14.52 -6.48
C ILE A 189 -18.07 -14.54 -5.39
N GLY A 190 -16.77 -14.53 -5.73
CA GLY A 190 -15.68 -14.45 -4.78
C GLY A 190 -15.76 -13.20 -3.90
N ALA A 191 -16.04 -12.04 -4.49
CA ALA A 191 -16.22 -10.79 -3.74
C ALA A 191 -17.42 -10.84 -2.78
N MET A 192 -18.57 -11.33 -3.26
CA MET A 192 -19.78 -11.50 -2.45
C MET A 192 -19.56 -12.49 -1.30
N ALA A 193 -18.97 -13.65 -1.59
CA ALA A 193 -18.67 -14.67 -0.59
C ALA A 193 -17.65 -14.17 0.44
N GLY A 194 -16.56 -13.55 -0.01
CA GLY A 194 -15.54 -12.97 0.86
C GLY A 194 -16.12 -11.94 1.84
N TYR A 195 -16.97 -11.03 1.37
CA TYR A 195 -17.66 -10.09 2.24
C TYR A 195 -18.60 -10.80 3.23
N MET A 196 -19.46 -11.68 2.72
CA MET A 196 -20.52 -12.32 3.52
C MET A 196 -19.98 -13.23 4.60
N ILE A 197 -18.87 -13.95 4.37
CA ILE A 197 -18.29 -14.87 5.37
C ILE A 197 -17.91 -14.12 6.65
N LEU A 198 -17.09 -13.07 6.55
CA LEU A 198 -16.67 -12.32 7.74
C LEU A 198 -17.83 -11.52 8.34
N TRP A 199 -18.71 -10.99 7.51
CA TRP A 199 -19.91 -10.31 7.99
C TRP A 199 -20.81 -11.26 8.81
N SER A 200 -21.05 -12.48 8.34
CA SER A 200 -21.87 -13.46 9.06
C SER A 200 -21.22 -13.88 10.38
N ILE A 201 -19.90 -14.10 10.41
CA ILE A 201 -19.16 -14.39 11.64
C ILE A 201 -19.29 -13.23 12.63
N TYR A 202 -19.13 -11.99 12.15
CA TYR A 202 -19.31 -10.80 12.98
C TYR A 202 -20.72 -10.67 13.55
N GLN A 203 -21.76 -10.87 12.72
CA GLN A 203 -23.15 -10.80 13.20
C GLN A 203 -23.43 -11.87 14.26
N LEU A 204 -22.96 -13.11 14.03
CA LEU A 204 -23.10 -14.19 15.01
C LEU A 204 -22.40 -13.84 16.33
N PHE A 205 -21.17 -13.34 16.25
CA PHE A 205 -20.43 -12.89 17.42
C PHE A 205 -21.14 -11.75 18.17
N LYS A 206 -21.65 -10.75 17.43
CA LYS A 206 -22.38 -9.60 17.99
C LYS A 206 -23.68 -10.04 18.65
N LEU A 207 -24.41 -10.98 18.08
CA LEU A 207 -25.64 -11.54 18.66
C LEU A 207 -25.35 -12.29 19.97
N LEU A 208 -24.27 -13.07 20.03
CA LEU A 208 -23.91 -13.87 21.21
C LEU A 208 -23.30 -13.03 22.34
N THR A 209 -22.46 -12.04 22.00
CA THR A 209 -21.67 -11.29 23.00
C THR A 209 -22.19 -9.89 23.27
N LYS A 210 -23.06 -9.35 22.40
CA LYS A 210 -23.50 -7.94 22.36
C LYS A 210 -22.34 -6.94 22.24
N LYS A 211 -21.16 -7.40 21.82
CA LYS A 211 -19.97 -6.59 21.61
C LYS A 211 -19.59 -6.57 20.14
N GLU A 212 -18.91 -5.52 19.74
CA GLU A 212 -18.33 -5.41 18.40
C GLU A 212 -16.95 -6.07 18.43
N GLY A 213 -16.74 -7.07 17.56
CA GLY A 213 -15.57 -7.94 17.61
C GLY A 213 -14.52 -7.70 16.53
N MET A 214 -14.87 -7.03 15.43
CA MET A 214 -14.00 -6.87 14.25
C MET A 214 -14.35 -5.60 13.49
N GLY A 215 -13.34 -4.97 12.88
CA GLY A 215 -13.51 -3.80 12.04
C GLY A 215 -14.07 -4.16 10.66
N PHE A 216 -14.92 -3.30 10.10
CA PHE A 216 -15.53 -3.52 8.78
C PHE A 216 -14.53 -3.50 7.60
N GLY A 217 -13.30 -3.02 7.83
CA GLY A 217 -12.24 -3.04 6.82
C GLY A 217 -11.87 -4.45 6.36
N ASP A 218 -11.87 -5.42 7.29
CA ASP A 218 -11.51 -6.81 6.99
C ASP A 218 -12.47 -7.45 6.00
N PHE A 219 -13.76 -7.10 6.07
CA PHE A 219 -14.80 -7.63 5.19
C PHE A 219 -14.55 -7.15 3.75
N LYS A 220 -14.17 -5.88 3.60
CA LYS A 220 -13.85 -5.26 2.31
C LYS A 220 -12.56 -5.81 1.74
N LEU A 221 -11.55 -6.04 2.57
CA LEU A 221 -10.30 -6.65 2.13
C LEU A 221 -10.52 -8.08 1.66
N LEU A 222 -11.26 -8.91 2.40
CA LEU A 222 -11.53 -10.29 1.96
C LEU A 222 -12.39 -10.32 0.68
N ALA A 223 -13.33 -9.39 0.55
CA ALA A 223 -14.07 -9.20 -0.71
C ALA A 223 -13.15 -8.81 -1.87
N ALA A 224 -12.16 -7.92 -1.64
CA ALA A 224 -11.17 -7.56 -2.65
C ALA A 224 -10.31 -8.77 -3.05
N LEU A 225 -9.87 -9.59 -2.09
CA LEU A 225 -9.14 -10.82 -2.38
C LEU A 225 -9.99 -11.79 -3.23
N GLY A 226 -11.27 -11.96 -2.89
CA GLY A 226 -12.21 -12.75 -3.67
C GLY A 226 -12.45 -12.21 -5.08
N ALA A 227 -12.49 -10.88 -5.25
CA ALA A 227 -12.60 -10.25 -6.57
C ALA A 227 -11.38 -10.55 -7.47
N TRP A 228 -10.19 -10.65 -6.90
CA TRP A 228 -8.96 -10.92 -7.65
C TRP A 228 -8.71 -12.42 -7.90
N ALA A 229 -9.04 -13.27 -6.93
CA ALA A 229 -8.73 -14.70 -6.98
C ALA A 229 -9.89 -15.58 -7.47
N GLY A 230 -11.13 -15.10 -7.38
CA GLY A 230 -12.32 -15.94 -7.56
C GLY A 230 -12.70 -16.70 -6.28
N TYR A 231 -13.49 -17.77 -6.43
CA TYR A 231 -13.98 -18.64 -5.36
C TYR A 231 -13.47 -20.07 -5.47
#